data_AF-K6XUB3-F1
#
_entry.id   AF-K6XUB3-F1
#
_cell.length_a   1.000
_cell.length_b   1.000
_cell.length_c   1.000
_cell.angle_alpha   90.00
_cell.angle_beta   90.00
_cell.angle_gamma   90.00
#
_symmetry.space_group_name_H-M   'P 1'
#
loop_
_entity.id
_entity.type
_entity.pdbx_description
1 polymer ?
#
loop_
_entity_poly.entity_id
_entity_poly.type
_entity_poly.pdbx_seq_one_letter_code
_entity_poly.pdbx_strand_id
1 'polypeptide(L)' 'MSSKSLPAYLEQALKQHVEQSQLTHDDELETIYVRLAKLNENVEKMKKAILLKRAQRSQQ' A
#
# COMPACT_ATOMS: atom_id res chain seq x y z
N MET A 1 4.89 12.31 -10.49
CA MET A 1 4.03 11.11 -10.63
C MET A 1 4.18 10.32 -9.34
N SER A 2 3.06 10.00 -8.66
CA SER A 2 2.99 9.85 -7.20
C SER A 2 4.06 8.93 -6.57
N SER A 3 4.68 9.38 -5.48
CA SER A 3 5.63 8.64 -4.63
C SER A 3 5.02 7.45 -3.87
N LYS A 4 3.77 7.08 -4.18
CA LYS A 4 3.03 6.03 -3.50
C LYS A 4 3.41 4.66 -4.06
N SER A 5 3.45 3.67 -3.17
CA SER A 5 3.56 2.27 -3.59
C SER A 5 2.30 1.85 -4.38
N LEU A 6 2.42 0.82 -5.22
CA LEU A 6 1.26 0.25 -5.93
C LEU A 6 0.11 -0.12 -4.96
N PRO A 7 0.36 -0.78 -3.82
CA PRO A 7 -0.69 -1.03 -2.82
C PRO A 7 -1.38 0.24 -2.30
N ALA A 8 -0.63 1.31 -2.04
CA ALA A 8 -1.21 2.59 -1.61
C ALA A 8 -2.05 3.27 -2.71
N TYR A 9 -1.68 3.07 -3.97
CA TYR A 9 -2.50 3.51 -5.11
C TYR A 9 -3.81 2.71 -5.21
N LEU A 10 -3.74 1.38 -5.05
CA LEU A 10 -4.91 0.50 -5.08
C LEU A 10 -5.88 0.82 -3.94
N GLU A 11 -5.38 1.12 -2.74
CA GLU A 11 -6.18 1.55 -1.60
C GLU A 11 -6.96 2.84 -1.92
N GLN A 12 -6.27 3.84 -2.50
CA GLN A 12 -6.90 5.10 -2.90
C GLN A 12 -7.96 4.89 -3.99
N ALA A 13 -7.65 4.10 -5.02
CA ALA A 13 -8.57 3.83 -6.11
C ALA A 13 -9.83 3.11 -5.62
N LEU A 14 -9.67 2.13 -4.73
CA LEU A 14 -10.80 1.44 -4.10
C LEU A 14 -11.67 2.43 -3.29
N LYS A 15 -11.04 3.31 -2.49
CA LYS A 15 -11.76 4.33 -1.72
C LYS A 15 -12.64 5.21 -2.59
N GLN A 16 -12.08 5.70 -3.70
CA GLN A 16 -12.84 6.52 -4.65
C GLN A 16 -14.01 5.76 -5.27
N HIS A 17 -13.80 4.48 -5.63
CA HIS A 17 -14.86 3.68 -6.24
C HIS A 17 -16.01 3.38 -5.27
N VAL A 18 -15.70 3.10 -4.00
CA VAL A 18 -16.69 2.85 -2.95
C VAL A 18 -17.50 4.11 -2.62
N GLU A 19 -16.84 5.27 -2.51
CA GLU A 19 -17.50 6.56 -2.31
C GLU A 19 -18.48 6.88 -3.45
N GLN A 20 -18.07 6.63 -4.71
CA GLN A 20 -18.91 6.85 -5.89
C GLN A 20 -20.10 5.88 -5.99
N SER A 21 -19.95 4.67 -5.47
CA SER A 21 -20.95 3.61 -5.57
C SER A 21 -21.95 3.60 -4.40
N GLN A 22 -21.83 4.52 -3.45
CA GLN A 22 -22.64 4.57 -2.22
C GLN A 22 -22.56 3.29 -1.37
N LEU A 23 -21.50 2.50 -1.54
CA LEU A 23 -21.23 1.28 -0.76
C LEU A 23 -20.46 1.60 0.53
N THR A 24 -20.66 2.81 1.06
CA THR A 24 -19.93 3.30 2.23
C THR A 24 -20.37 2.49 3.45
N HIS A 25 -19.41 2.00 4.25
CA HIS A 25 -19.63 1.17 5.45
C HIS A 25 -20.01 -0.30 5.20
N ASP A 26 -19.63 -0.87 4.06
CA ASP A 26 -19.73 -2.31 3.84
C ASP A 26 -18.58 -3.07 4.54
N ASP A 27 -18.93 -4.02 5.41
CA ASP A 27 -17.99 -4.80 6.23
C ASP A 27 -17.00 -5.64 5.37
N GLU A 28 -17.44 -6.11 4.20
CA GLU A 28 -16.58 -6.86 3.29
C GLU A 28 -15.52 -5.94 2.67
N LEU A 29 -15.92 -4.71 2.32
CA LEU A 29 -15.00 -3.69 1.80
C LEU A 29 -14.00 -3.21 2.87
N GLU A 30 -14.41 -3.10 4.14
CA GLU A 30 -13.50 -2.78 5.25
C GLU A 30 -12.37 -3.79 5.36
N THR A 31 -12.68 -5.08 5.22
CA THR A 31 -11.67 -6.15 5.22
C THR A 31 -10.67 -5.99 4.08
N ILE A 32 -11.10 -5.51 2.90
CA ILE A 32 -10.20 -5.27 1.76
C ILE A 32 -9.26 -4.09 2.04
N TYR A 33 -9.76 -2.99 2.62
CA TYR A 33 -8.91 -1.85 3.01
C TYR A 33 -7.81 -2.28 3.99
N VAL A 34 -8.15 -3.06 5.02
CA VAL A 34 -7.18 -3.58 6.00
C VAL A 34 -6.10 -4.41 5.31
N ARG A 35 -6.47 -5.26 4.35
CA ARG A 35 -5.51 -6.08 3.59
C ARG A 35 -4.59 -5.23 2.71
N LEU A 36 -5.12 -4.20 2.04
CA LEU A 36 -4.33 -3.29 1.21
C LEU A 36 -3.35 -2.46 2.06
N ALA A 37 -3.80 -1.94 3.20
CA ALA A 37 -2.95 -1.21 4.15
C ALA A 37 -1.79 -2.10 4.65
N LYS A 38 -2.09 -3.34 5.07
CA LYS A 38 -1.08 -4.31 5.50
C LYS A 38 -0.08 -4.65 4.39
N LEU A 39 -0.56 -4.79 3.15
CA LEU A 39 0.31 -5.04 2.00
C LEU A 39 1.23 -3.85 1.73
N ASN A 40 0.71 -2.62 1.80
CA ASN A 40 1.50 -1.39 1.67
C ASN A 40 2.63 -1.32 2.72
N GLU A 41 2.30 -1.56 3.98
CA GLU A 41 3.31 -1.59 5.06
C GLU A 41 4.42 -2.60 4.81
N ASN A 42 4.07 -3.81 4.37
CA ASN A 42 5.04 -4.87 4.09
C ASN A 42 5.97 -4.48 2.93
N VAL A 43 5.42 -3.88 1.87
CA VAL A 43 6.21 -3.39 0.72
C VAL A 43 7.18 -2.31 1.15
N GLU A 44 6.74 -1.33 1.94
CA GLU A 44 7.62 -0.25 2.41
C GLU A 44 8.70 -0.76 3.38
N LYS A 45 8.37 -1.72 4.27
CA LYS A 45 9.37 -2.40 5.13
C LYS A 45 10.42 -3.12 4.29
N MET A 46 10.00 -3.89 3.29
CA MET A 46 10.90 -4.64 2.42
C MET A 46 11.78 -3.71 1.56
N LYS A 47 11.20 -2.65 1.00
CA LYS A 47 11.91 -1.63 0.23
C LYS A 47 13.03 -0.99 1.05
N LYS A 48 12.75 -0.59 2.30
CA LYS A 48 13.76 -0.06 3.23
C LYS A 48 14.88 -1.07 3.48
N ALA A 49 14.53 -2.34 3.74
CA ALA A 49 15.53 -3.39 3.96
C ALA A 49 16.42 -3.65 2.72
N ILE A 50 15.84 -3.64 1.52
CA ILE A 50 16.59 -3.80 0.26
C ILE A 50 17.56 -2.63 0.06
N LEU A 51 17.10 -1.39 0.26
CA LEU A 51 17.94 -0.20 0.11
C LEU A 51 19.10 -0.20 1.11
N LEU A 52 18.85 -0.56 2.37
CA LEU A 52 19.89 -0.71 3.40
C LEU A 52 20.94 -1.75 2.99
N LYS A 53 20.50 -2.95 2.56
CA LYS A 53 21.40 -4.02 2.09
C LYS A 53 22.20 -3.64 0.83
N ARG A 54 21.64 -2.78 -0.03
CA ARG A 54 22.36 -2.26 -1.21
C ARG A 54 23.44 -1.27 -0.78
N ALA A 55 23.12 -0.32 0.11
CA ALA A 55 24.09 0.63 0.64
C ALA A 55 25.27 -0.05 1.34
N GLN A 56 25.00 -1.08 2.17
CA GLN A 56 26.04 -1.87 2.84
C GLN A 56 26.99 -2.58 1.86
N ARG A 57 26.44 -3.13 0.77
CA ARG A 57 27.24 -3.83 -0.26
C ARG A 57 28.08 -2.88 -1.13
N SER A 58 27.68 -1.62 -1.25
CA SER A 58 28.44 -0.62 -2.01
C SER A 58 29.57 0.03 -1.20
N GLN A 59 29.66 -0.25 0.10
CA GLN A 59 30.72 0.23 1.00
C GLN A 59 31.81 -0.83 1.28
N GLN A 60 31.64 -2.05 0.76
CA GLN A 60 32.62 -3.14 0.78
C GLN A 60 33.32 -3.23 -0.57
#